data_AF-A0A0A1XR95-F1
#
_entry.id   AF-A0A0A1XR95-F1
#
_cell.length_a   1.000
_cell.length_b   1.000
_cell.length_c   1.000
_cell.angle_alpha   90.00
_cell.angle_beta   90.00
_cell.angle_gamma   90.00
#
_symmetry.space_group_name_H-M   'P 1'
#
loop_
_entity.id
_entity.type
_entity.pdbx_description
1 polymer ?
#
loop_
_entity_poly.entity_id
_entity_poly.type
_entity_poly.pdbx_seq_one_letter_code
_entity_poly.pdbx_strand_id
1 'polypeptide(L)'
;AIYADIIHGKLFQNNRFLEIDYAQGRDIPPGYTSKIAQTLSQWVESCDAISNCIDMQITRANLEKARSLKNKDHIEQEIINLKKVLKTQISDNDDSMQIDRESSSLDLRRKPFKTKGSRLHHAPMDTLQYGAPHRANQAKKPEAPSGSMNYLN
;
A
#
# COMPACT_ATOMS: atom_id res chain seq x y z
N ALA A 1 34.94 31.24 -17.72
CA ALA A 1 33.58 30.71 -17.51
C ALA A 1 33.57 29.70 -16.38
N ILE A 2 34.23 28.53 -16.52
CA ILE A 2 34.28 27.52 -15.44
C ILE A 2 35.02 28.04 -14.19
N TYR A 3 36.25 28.56 -14.33
CA TYR A 3 37.02 29.11 -13.19
C TYR A 3 36.45 30.40 -12.58
N ALA A 4 35.39 30.96 -13.17
CA ALA A 4 34.71 32.15 -12.68
C ALA A 4 33.31 31.83 -12.12
N ASP A 5 33.02 30.55 -11.90
CA ASP A 5 31.75 30.02 -11.36
C ASP A 5 30.48 30.40 -12.16
N ILE A 6 30.65 30.76 -13.44
CA ILE A 6 29.54 31.08 -14.35
C ILE A 6 28.91 29.78 -14.88
N ILE A 7 29.71 28.74 -15.07
CA ILE A 7 29.29 27.44 -15.62
C ILE A 7 29.95 26.32 -14.82
N HIS A 8 29.18 25.32 -14.40
CA HIS A 8 29.68 24.07 -13.86
C HIS A 8 29.34 22.92 -14.81
N GLY A 9 30.25 21.95 -14.93
CA GLY A 9 30.08 20.84 -15.85
C GLY A 9 31.36 20.10 -16.17
N LYS A 10 31.30 19.20 -17.15
CA LYS A 10 32.39 18.29 -17.52
C LYS A 10 32.63 18.28 -19.02
N LEU A 11 33.89 18.48 -19.42
CA LEU A 11 34.30 18.44 -20.82
C LEU A 11 34.57 16.99 -21.26
N PHE A 12 33.84 16.54 -22.27
CA PHE A 12 34.06 15.24 -22.93
C PHE A 12 34.84 15.46 -24.22
N GLN A 13 36.17 15.43 -24.12
CA GLN A 13 37.08 15.81 -25.21
C GLN A 13 36.94 14.92 -26.45
N ASN A 14 36.84 13.59 -26.28
CA ASN A 14 36.71 12.64 -27.40
C ASN A 14 35.47 12.93 -28.25
N ASN A 15 34.39 13.34 -27.59
CA ASN A 15 33.09 13.59 -28.21
C ASN A 15 32.88 15.07 -28.54
N ARG A 16 33.85 15.94 -28.17
CA ARG A 16 33.85 17.40 -28.39
C ARG A 16 32.58 18.10 -27.89
N PHE A 17 32.05 17.72 -26.72
CA PHE A 17 30.96 18.46 -26.07
C PHE A 17 31.27 18.73 -24.60
N LEU A 18 30.65 19.79 -24.07
CA LEU A 18 30.68 20.16 -22.67
C LEU A 18 29.29 19.86 -22.08
N GLU A 19 29.23 18.91 -21.14
CA GLU A 19 28.03 18.71 -20.32
C GLU A 19 27.97 19.86 -19.30
N ILE A 20 26.80 20.46 -19.13
CA ILE A 20 26.58 21.59 -18.23
C ILE A 20 25.58 21.16 -17.17
N ASP A 21 26.02 21.15 -15.92
CA ASP A 21 25.17 20.87 -14.75
C ASP A 21 24.48 22.14 -14.25
N TYR A 22 25.17 23.27 -14.38
CA TYR A 22 24.69 24.57 -13.94
C TYR A 22 25.26 25.68 -14.83
N ALA A 23 24.43 26.69 -15.09
CA ALA A 23 24.87 27.93 -15.70
C ALA A 23 24.14 29.13 -15.07
N GLN A 24 24.88 30.21 -14.86
CA GLN A 24 24.32 31.47 -14.37
C GLN A 24 23.54 32.15 -15.50
N GLY A 25 22.31 32.60 -15.20
CA GLY A 25 21.51 33.40 -16.12
C GLY A 25 22.15 34.77 -16.35
N ARG A 26 22.35 35.15 -17.63
CA ARG A 26 23.02 36.40 -17.99
C ARG A 26 22.04 37.56 -18.22
N ASP A 27 21.11 37.38 -19.17
CA ASP A 27 20.15 38.40 -19.58
C ASP A 27 18.78 37.74 -19.83
N ILE A 28 17.69 38.46 -19.55
CA ILE A 28 16.33 38.06 -19.95
C ILE A 28 15.91 38.97 -21.10
N PRO A 29 15.78 38.46 -22.34
CA PRO A 29 15.34 39.29 -23.45
C PRO A 29 13.90 39.82 -23.22
N PRO A 30 13.57 41.02 -23.73
CA PRO A 30 12.22 41.56 -23.64
C PRO A 30 11.17 40.56 -24.16
N GLY A 31 10.08 40.38 -23.40
CA GLY A 31 8.99 39.46 -23.76
C GLY A 31 9.21 37.99 -23.37
N TYR A 32 10.36 37.59 -22.80
CA TYR A 32 10.61 36.20 -22.41
C TYR A 32 10.16 35.84 -20.99
N THR A 33 9.87 36.82 -20.12
CA THR A 33 9.43 36.58 -18.74
C THR A 33 8.20 35.67 -18.68
N SER A 34 7.22 35.89 -19.56
CA SER A 34 6.01 35.06 -19.61
C SER A 34 6.31 33.63 -20.06
N LYS A 35 7.25 33.43 -20.99
CA LYS A 35 7.68 32.09 -21.42
C LYS A 35 8.39 31.34 -20.29
N ILE A 36 9.26 32.02 -19.54
CA ILE A 36 9.93 31.43 -18.37
C ILE A 36 8.90 30.98 -17.34
N ALA A 37 7.94 31.84 -17.02
CA ALA A 37 6.85 31.50 -16.11
C ALA A 37 6.03 30.31 -16.62
N GLN A 38 5.69 30.29 -17.91
CA GLN A 38 4.97 29.18 -18.54
C GLN A 38 5.73 27.85 -18.44
N THR A 39 7.04 27.84 -18.72
CA THR A 39 7.86 26.63 -18.61
C THR A 39 7.91 26.11 -17.17
N LEU A 40 8.05 27.02 -16.19
CA LEU A 40 8.04 26.63 -14.77
C LEU A 40 6.67 26.09 -14.35
N SER A 41 5.57 26.72 -14.78
CA SER A 41 4.21 26.23 -14.52
C SER A 41 3.98 24.84 -15.10
N GLN A 42 4.35 24.59 -16.36
CA GLN A 42 4.24 23.27 -16.99
C GLN A 42 5.05 22.20 -16.24
N TRP A 43 6.22 22.56 -15.72
CA TRP A 43 7.03 21.65 -14.94
C TRP A 43 6.38 21.30 -13.60
N VAL A 44 5.82 22.29 -12.90
CA VAL A 44 5.06 22.08 -11.65
C VAL A 44 3.81 21.23 -11.91
N GLU A 45 3.04 21.54 -12.95
CA GLU A 45 1.86 20.77 -13.35
C GLU A 45 2.21 19.29 -13.62
N SER A 46 3.37 19.05 -14.23
CA SER A 46 3.87 17.69 -14.45
C SER A 46 4.20 16.97 -13.14
N CYS A 47 4.83 17.66 -12.18
CA CYS A 47 5.09 17.13 -10.84
C CYS A 47 3.79 16.79 -10.10
N ASP A 48 2.79 17.67 -10.15
CA ASP A 48 1.47 17.45 -9.55
C ASP A 48 0.76 16.25 -10.18
N ALA A 49 0.82 16.13 -11.51
CA ALA A 49 0.25 14.98 -12.22
C ALA A 49 0.91 13.66 -11.79
N ILE A 50 2.23 13.63 -11.66
CA ILE A 50 2.96 12.45 -11.18
C ILE A 50 2.58 12.12 -9.73
N SER A 51 2.55 13.13 -8.85
CA SER A 51 2.17 12.94 -7.44
C SER A 51 0.76 12.36 -7.32
N ASN A 52 -0.21 12.95 -8.01
CA ASN A 52 -1.60 12.48 -8.02
C ASN A 52 -1.73 11.05 -8.57
N CYS A 53 -0.94 10.71 -9.61
CA CYS A 53 -0.90 9.36 -10.15
C CYS A 53 -0.39 8.36 -9.09
N ILE A 54 0.67 8.71 -8.35
CA ILE A 54 1.20 7.86 -7.28
C ILE A 54 0.14 7.63 -6.19
N ASP A 55 -0.54 8.69 -5.74
CA ASP A 55 -1.58 8.58 -4.70
C ASP A 55 -2.76 7.72 -5.15
N MET A 56 -3.19 7.87 -6.41
CA MET A 56 -4.22 7.03 -7.01
C MET A 56 -3.78 5.56 -7.06
N GLN A 57 -2.54 5.30 -7.45
CA GLN A 57 -2.00 3.94 -7.54
C GLN A 57 -1.87 3.28 -6.16
N ILE A 58 -1.46 4.03 -5.13
CA ILE A 58 -1.46 3.57 -3.73
C ILE A 58 -2.88 3.20 -3.30
N THR A 59 -3.85 4.07 -3.55
CA THR A 59 -5.25 3.83 -3.19
C THR A 59 -5.80 2.59 -3.89
N ARG A 60 -5.52 2.44 -5.19
CA ARG A 60 -5.92 1.27 -5.98
C ARG A 60 -5.30 -0.02 -5.44
N ALA A 61 -4.00 -0.02 -5.14
CA ALA A 61 -3.30 -1.18 -4.59
C ALA A 61 -3.89 -1.60 -3.23
N ASN A 62 -4.17 -0.62 -2.37
CA ASN A 62 -4.78 -0.88 -1.07
C ASN A 62 -6.20 -1.44 -1.19
N LEU A 63 -7.01 -0.91 -2.11
CA LEU A 63 -8.35 -1.41 -2.38
C LEU A 63 -8.33 -2.85 -2.90
N GLU A 64 -7.42 -3.16 -3.83
CA GLU A 64 -7.29 -4.51 -4.37
C GLU A 64 -6.83 -5.49 -3.30
N LYS A 65 -5.85 -5.11 -2.48
CA LYS A 65 -5.41 -5.91 -1.33
C LYS A 65 -6.57 -6.18 -0.37
N ALA A 66 -7.36 -5.16 -0.02
CA ALA A 66 -8.51 -5.32 0.87
C ALA A 66 -9.58 -6.24 0.27
N ARG A 67 -9.84 -6.15 -1.04
CA ARG A 67 -10.77 -7.04 -1.75
C ARG A 67 -10.27 -8.48 -1.74
N SER A 68 -8.99 -8.69 -2.05
CA SER A 68 -8.36 -10.00 -2.05
C SER A 68 -8.44 -10.67 -0.67
N LEU A 69 -8.14 -9.93 0.40
CA LEU A 69 -8.24 -10.44 1.78
C LEU A 69 -9.68 -10.82 2.13
N LYS A 70 -10.66 -9.96 1.84
CA LYS A 70 -12.08 -10.28 2.06
C LYS A 70 -12.52 -11.53 1.32
N ASN A 71 -12.09 -11.70 0.07
CA ASN A 71 -12.39 -12.89 -0.72
C ASN A 71 -11.74 -14.15 -0.14
N LYS A 72 -10.49 -14.06 0.31
CA LYS A 72 -9.80 -15.17 0.98
C LYS A 72 -10.56 -15.60 2.23
N ASP A 73 -10.93 -14.65 3.08
CA ASP A 73 -11.63 -14.92 4.33
C ASP A 73 -13.02 -15.52 4.07
N HIS A 74 -13.73 -15.04 3.05
CA HIS A 74 -15.01 -15.61 2.63
C HIS A 74 -14.89 -17.09 2.23
N ILE A 75 -13.92 -17.41 1.37
CA ILE A 75 -13.65 -18.79 0.94
C ILE A 75 -13.27 -19.68 2.14
N GLU A 76 -12.43 -19.18 3.05
CA GLU A 76 -12.05 -19.92 4.26
C GLU A 76 -13.26 -20.23 5.15
N GLN A 77 -14.19 -19.29 5.30
CA GLN A 77 -15.44 -19.53 6.05
C GLN A 77 -16.35 -20.54 5.36
N GLU A 78 -16.48 -20.50 4.03
CA GLU A 78 -17.24 -21.50 3.27
C GLU A 78 -16.64 -22.90 3.46
N ILE A 79 -15.31 -23.03 3.41
CA ILE A 79 -14.63 -24.31 3.68
C ILE A 79 -14.94 -24.81 5.09
N ILE A 80 -14.91 -23.95 6.10
CA ILE A 80 -15.24 -24.32 7.49
C ILE A 80 -16.69 -24.78 7.59
N ASN A 81 -17.62 -24.06 6.98
CA ASN A 81 -19.04 -24.39 7.01
C ASN A 81 -19.34 -25.70 6.29
N LEU A 82 -18.75 -25.92 5.11
CA LEU A 82 -18.86 -27.19 4.38
C LEU A 82 -18.30 -28.37 5.18
N LYS A 83 -17.15 -28.20 5.82
CA LYS A 83 -16.58 -29.23 6.72
C LYS A 83 -17.50 -29.55 7.90
N LYS A 84 -18.17 -28.55 8.48
CA LYS A 84 -19.17 -28.75 9.56
C LYS A 84 -20.38 -29.54 9.05
N VAL A 85 -20.97 -29.12 7.94
CA VAL A 85 -22.12 -29.80 7.32
C VAL A 85 -21.79 -31.25 7.01
N LEU A 86 -20.63 -31.51 6.40
CA LEU A 86 -20.19 -32.88 6.08
C LEU A 86 -20.01 -33.73 7.35
N LYS A 87 -19.42 -33.16 8.42
CA LYS A 87 -19.25 -33.89 9.68
C LYS A 87 -20.59 -34.23 10.33
N THR A 88 -21.56 -33.32 10.31
CA THR A 88 -22.91 -33.58 10.81
C THR A 88 -23.58 -34.68 10.00
N GLN A 89 -23.55 -34.62 8.66
CA GLN A 89 -24.13 -35.66 7.81
C GLN A 89 -23.50 -37.05 8.00
N ILE A 90 -22.17 -37.12 8.20
CA ILE A 90 -21.50 -38.38 8.50
C ILE A 90 -21.96 -38.93 9.86
N SER A 91 -22.10 -38.08 10.87
CA SER A 91 -22.57 -38.50 12.20
C SER A 91 -24.01 -39.00 12.14
N ASP A 92 -24.90 -38.28 11.45
CA ASP A 92 -26.30 -38.66 11.29
C ASP A 92 -26.46 -39.99 10.51
N ASN A 93 -25.59 -40.24 9.53
CA ASN A 93 -25.56 -41.50 8.78
C ASN A 93 -24.98 -42.68 9.59
N ASP A 94 -24.02 -42.45 10.48
CA ASP A 94 -23.47 -43.48 11.38
C ASP A 94 -24.52 -43.92 12.41
N ASP A 95 -25.29 -42.97 12.97
CA ASP A 95 -26.44 -43.26 13.85
C ASP A 95 -27.55 -44.04 13.11
N SER A 96 -27.78 -43.75 11.82
CA SER A 96 -28.78 -44.46 11.00
C SER A 96 -28.33 -45.88 10.60
N MET A 97 -27.04 -46.11 10.38
CA MET A 97 -26.46 -47.44 10.13
C MET A 97 -26.34 -48.30 11.41
N GLN A 98 -26.47 -47.70 12.59
CA GLN A 98 -26.46 -48.41 13.86
C GLN A 98 -27.84 -48.95 14.26
N ILE A 99 -28.93 -48.36 13.75
CA ILE A 99 -30.32 -48.78 14.04
C ILE A 99 -30.66 -50.14 13.40
N ASP A 100 -30.07 -50.49 12.25
CA ASP A 100 -30.27 -51.81 11.62
C ASP A 100 -29.38 -52.93 12.20
N ARG A 101 -28.49 -52.61 13.17
CA ARG A 101 -27.59 -53.58 13.81
C ARG A 101 -28.00 -53.97 15.24
N GLU A 102 -29.22 -53.70 15.65
CA GLU A 102 -29.82 -54.32 16.85
C GLU A 102 -31.03 -55.20 16.49
N SER A 103 -30.82 -56.17 15.59
CA SER A 103 -31.64 -57.39 15.51
C SER A 103 -30.87 -58.64 15.04
N SER A 104 -29.55 -58.66 15.23
CA SER A 104 -28.83 -59.94 15.24
C SER A 104 -27.80 -59.99 16.36
N SER A 105 -28.05 -60.97 17.21
CA SER A 105 -27.34 -61.35 18.42
C SER A 105 -25.87 -61.73 18.19
N LEU A 106 -25.11 -61.65 19.29
CA LEU A 106 -23.85 -62.33 19.64
C LEU A 106 -22.52 -61.58 19.38
N ASP A 107 -21.92 -61.19 20.50
CA ASP A 107 -20.50 -61.17 20.86
C ASP A 107 -19.46 -61.21 19.72
N LEU A 108 -18.57 -60.21 19.67
CA LEU A 108 -17.12 -60.47 19.67
C LEU A 108 -16.31 -59.21 20.03
N ARG A 109 -15.75 -59.27 21.24
CA ARG A 109 -14.75 -58.36 21.83
C ARG A 109 -13.58 -58.06 20.88
N ARG A 110 -13.36 -56.79 20.51
CA ARG A 110 -12.08 -56.33 19.92
C ARG A 110 -11.62 -55.00 20.52
N LYS A 111 -10.32 -54.96 20.85
CA LYS A 111 -9.62 -54.02 21.75
C LYS A 111 -9.35 -52.64 21.13
N PRO A 112 -9.09 -51.59 21.95
CA PRO A 112 -8.91 -50.22 21.46
C PRO A 112 -7.53 -50.00 20.83
N PHE A 113 -7.50 -49.39 19.65
CA PHE A 113 -6.30 -48.82 19.05
C PHE A 113 -6.15 -47.36 19.49
N LYS A 114 -5.00 -47.03 20.11
CA LYS A 114 -4.63 -45.66 20.46
C LYS A 114 -4.04 -44.97 19.22
N THR A 115 -4.72 -43.96 18.68
CA THR A 115 -4.15 -43.01 17.71
C THR A 115 -3.73 -41.72 18.43
N LYS A 116 -2.43 -41.48 18.42
CA LYS A 116 -1.73 -40.34 19.01
C LYS A 116 -2.00 -39.12 18.13
N GLY A 117 -2.81 -38.17 18.63
CA GLY A 117 -3.09 -36.91 17.94
C GLY A 117 -1.89 -35.95 18.01
N SER A 118 -1.30 -35.65 16.86
CA SER A 118 -0.26 -34.65 16.69
C SER A 118 -0.83 -33.25 16.90
N ARG A 119 -0.24 -32.51 17.84
CA ARG A 119 -0.55 -31.12 18.17
C ARG A 119 -0.08 -30.24 17.00
N LEU A 120 -0.99 -29.68 16.20
CA LEU A 120 -0.64 -28.62 15.25
C LEU A 120 -0.41 -27.33 16.04
N HIS A 121 0.87 -26.95 16.11
CA HIS A 121 1.33 -25.71 16.70
C HIS A 121 0.86 -24.56 15.78
N HIS A 122 -0.15 -23.80 16.19
CA HIS A 122 -0.42 -22.49 15.59
C HIS A 122 0.69 -21.56 16.07
N ALA A 123 1.59 -21.15 15.18
CA ALA A 123 2.50 -20.05 15.46
C ALA A 123 1.70 -18.74 15.50
N PRO A 124 1.96 -17.84 16.45
CA PRO A 124 1.28 -16.54 16.48
C PRO A 124 1.77 -15.69 15.31
N MET A 125 0.83 -14.91 14.77
CA MET A 125 1.03 -13.94 13.69
C MET A 125 2.14 -12.95 14.06
N ASP A 126 3.09 -12.74 13.15
CA ASP A 126 3.99 -11.59 13.20
C ASP A 126 3.15 -10.33 13.23
N THR A 127 3.24 -9.60 14.34
CA THR A 127 2.75 -8.24 14.45
C THR A 127 3.70 -7.38 13.62
N LEU A 128 3.46 -7.28 12.31
CA LEU A 128 4.07 -6.24 11.50
C LEU A 128 3.46 -4.91 11.94
N GLN A 129 4.15 -4.31 12.91
CA GLN A 129 4.06 -2.94 13.37
C GLN A 129 4.31 -2.00 12.18
N TYR A 130 3.31 -1.77 11.35
CA TYR A 130 3.37 -0.71 10.36
C TYR A 130 2.99 0.62 11.01
N GLY A 131 3.91 1.58 10.87
CA GLY A 131 4.00 2.83 11.60
C GLY A 131 2.72 3.65 11.64
N ALA A 132 2.64 4.42 12.73
CA ALA A 132 1.62 5.44 12.97
C ALA A 132 1.40 6.35 11.76
N PRO A 133 0.17 6.85 11.53
CA PRO A 133 -0.10 7.81 10.48
C PRO A 133 0.69 9.09 10.76
N HIS A 134 1.50 9.51 9.79
CA HIS A 134 2.17 10.80 9.83
C HIS A 134 1.10 11.91 9.84
N ARG A 135 1.01 12.56 11.00
CA ARG A 135 0.63 13.95 11.28
C ARG A 135 -0.29 14.63 10.24
N ALA A 136 -1.54 14.83 10.65
CA ALA A 136 -2.47 15.76 10.03
C ALA A 136 -1.80 17.12 9.75
N ASN A 137 -1.85 17.57 8.51
CA ASN A 137 -1.51 18.94 8.12
C ASN A 137 -2.44 19.89 8.88
N GLN A 138 -1.89 20.66 9.82
CA GLN A 138 -2.57 21.78 10.44
C GLN A 138 -2.85 22.82 9.36
N ALA A 139 -4.12 23.13 9.15
CA ALA A 139 -4.54 24.27 8.36
C ALA A 139 -3.86 25.54 8.90
N LYS A 140 -3.01 26.18 8.09
CA LYS A 140 -2.53 27.53 8.37
C LYS A 140 -3.75 28.47 8.36
N LYS A 141 -4.06 29.07 9.51
CA LYS A 141 -4.96 30.22 9.60
C LYS A 141 -4.43 31.35 8.70
N PRO A 142 -5.31 32.14 8.05
CA PRO A 142 -4.87 33.36 7.39
C PRO A 142 -4.42 34.37 8.45
N GLU A 143 -3.15 34.76 8.36
CA GLU A 143 -2.55 35.80 9.18
C GLU A 143 -3.01 37.16 8.63
N ALA A 144 -3.67 37.96 9.49
CA ALA A 144 -4.11 39.30 9.12
C ALA A 144 -2.89 40.23 8.96
N PRO A 145 -2.88 41.14 7.99
CA PRO A 145 -1.78 42.10 7.87
C PRO A 145 -1.82 43.07 9.05
N SER A 146 -0.83 42.97 9.93
CA SER A 146 -0.47 44.01 10.90
C SER A 146 0.12 45.18 10.12
N GLY A 147 -0.74 46.12 9.72
CA GLY A 147 -0.36 47.41 9.16
C GLY A 147 -0.67 48.50 10.18
N SER A 148 0.32 48.88 10.99
CA SER A 148 0.27 50.11 11.78
C SER A 148 0.19 51.30 10.82
N MET A 149 -0.95 52.00 10.82
CA MET A 149 -1.08 53.34 10.25
C MET A 149 -0.23 54.30 11.10
N ASN A 150 0.97 54.62 10.62
CA ASN A 150 1.67 55.83 11.05
C ASN A 150 1.10 56.99 10.24
N TYR A 151 0.17 57.74 10.82
CA TYR A 151 -0.06 59.12 10.42
C TYR A 151 0.93 59.98 11.19
N LEU A 152 1.90 60.58 10.52
CA LEU A 152 2.56 61.79 11.00
C LEU A 152 3.11 62.61 9.82
N ASN A 153 2.63 63.85 9.76
CA ASN A 153 2.90 65.00 8.88
C ASN A 153 2.50 64.92 7.40
#